data_AF-A0A951Z7H2-F1
#
_entry.id   AF-A0A951Z7H2-F1
#
_cell.length_a   1.000
_cell.length_b   1.000
_cell.length_c   1.000
_cell.angle_alpha   90.00
_cell.angle_beta   90.00
_cell.angle_gamma   90.00
#
_symmetry.space_group_name_H-M   'P 1'
#
loop_
_entity.id
_entity.type
_entity.pdbx_description
1 polymer ?
#
loop_
_entity_poly.entity_id
_entity_poly.type
_entity_poly.pdbx_seq_one_letter_code
_entity_poly.pdbx_strand_id
1 'polypeptide(L)'
;MLVQMQVGVAEADANPGAANVAVVFNARNEDSAAVAEYYSKARGIPKSRTLALDCTEDETIPTQDYLSQIETPVRKFLDSMREPIDYVVLTKGVPLRLENEGGYSVDGHLAAMRLPNPPIKTPEVEQIRRSINPYFGKTERFSAKKFGMVLVTRLDGWSREDAIALVDRSLAAKRSDGPFLFDLAENRETGGYGELQKAMRRAAQMLDDRGFEVVLDTSSTFAETNTPLAGYVTWGSNDGKFNPTAYVGMRF
;
A
#
# COMPACT_ATOMS: atom_id res chain seq x y z
N MET A 1 13.89 10.50 -55.41
CA MET A 1 12.76 10.18 -54.51
C MET A 1 13.30 9.27 -53.42
N LEU A 2 13.71 9.82 -52.28
CA LEU A 2 14.22 9.08 -51.12
C LEU A 2 13.15 9.17 -50.04
N VAL A 3 12.49 8.05 -49.78
CA VAL A 3 11.49 7.93 -48.71
C VAL A 3 12.26 7.71 -47.41
N GLN A 4 12.26 8.71 -46.53
CA GLN A 4 12.67 8.54 -45.14
C GLN A 4 11.57 7.75 -44.42
N MET A 5 11.84 6.50 -44.05
CA MET A 5 11.07 5.82 -43.02
C MET A 5 11.50 6.39 -41.66
N GLN A 6 10.71 7.31 -41.11
CA GLN A 6 10.70 7.54 -39.67
C GLN A 6 9.99 6.34 -39.04
N VAL A 7 10.76 5.51 -38.33
CA VAL A 7 10.19 4.55 -37.40
C VAL A 7 9.65 5.36 -36.23
N GLY A 8 8.34 5.66 -36.28
CA GLY A 8 7.63 6.19 -35.14
C GLY A 8 7.70 5.15 -34.03
N VAL A 9 8.46 5.43 -32.97
CA VAL A 9 8.29 4.74 -31.70
C VAL A 9 6.89 5.13 -31.25
N ALA A 10 5.96 4.18 -31.25
CA ALA A 10 4.65 4.39 -30.67
C ALA A 10 4.88 4.85 -29.23
N GLU A 11 4.49 6.10 -28.91
CA GLU A 11 4.33 6.51 -27.52
C GLU A 11 3.39 5.49 -26.88
N ALA A 12 3.86 4.81 -25.84
CA ALA A 12 3.00 3.95 -25.05
C ALA A 12 1.78 4.79 -24.65
N ASP A 13 0.57 4.29 -24.96
CA ASP A 13 -0.69 4.96 -24.60
C ASP A 13 -0.58 5.49 -23.18
N ALA A 14 -0.74 6.80 -23.01
CA ALA A 14 -0.61 7.46 -21.73
C ALA A 14 -1.48 6.72 -20.72
N ASN A 15 -0.87 6.11 -19.69
CA ASN A 15 -1.59 5.41 -18.63
C ASN A 15 -2.59 6.40 -18.01
N PRO A 16 -3.91 6.28 -18.26
CA PRO A 16 -4.86 7.31 -17.87
C PRO A 16 -4.94 7.44 -16.34
N GLY A 17 -4.52 6.41 -15.59
CA GLY A 17 -4.39 6.47 -14.14
C GLY A 17 -3.18 7.26 -13.64
N ALA A 18 -2.12 7.44 -14.46
CA ALA A 18 -0.90 8.13 -14.04
C ALA A 18 -1.14 9.60 -13.69
N ALA A 19 -2.14 10.24 -14.32
CA ALA A 19 -2.52 11.60 -14.01
C ALA A 19 -3.16 11.76 -12.61
N ASN A 20 -3.69 10.68 -12.01
CA ASN A 20 -4.35 10.69 -10.70
C ASN A 20 -3.41 10.28 -9.55
N VAL A 21 -2.13 10.08 -9.82
CA VAL A 21 -1.12 9.65 -8.84
C VAL A 21 -0.12 10.77 -8.58
N ALA A 22 0.15 11.04 -7.31
CA ALA A 22 1.31 11.82 -6.86
C ALA A 22 2.38 10.89 -6.29
N VAL A 23 3.64 11.15 -6.60
CA VAL A 23 4.79 10.43 -6.03
C VAL A 23 5.53 11.38 -5.09
N VAL A 24 5.72 10.98 -3.85
CA VAL A 24 6.33 11.81 -2.81
C VAL A 24 7.55 11.07 -2.26
N PHE A 25 8.70 11.72 -2.31
CA PHE A 25 9.98 11.11 -1.93
C PHE A 25 10.78 12.03 -1.01
N ASN A 26 11.67 11.45 -0.22
CA ASN A 26 12.59 12.20 0.63
C ASN A 26 13.86 12.56 -0.17
N ALA A 27 14.08 13.85 -0.44
CA ALA A 27 15.23 14.33 -1.19
C ALA A 27 16.56 14.15 -0.46
N ARG A 28 16.54 13.96 0.86
CA ARG A 28 17.74 13.66 1.65
C ARG A 28 18.19 12.22 1.53
N ASN A 29 17.35 11.34 1.01
CA ASN A 29 17.62 9.91 0.91
C ASN A 29 17.71 9.46 -0.55
N GLU A 30 18.90 9.01 -0.97
CA GLU A 30 19.16 8.63 -2.37
C GLU A 30 18.32 7.43 -2.83
N ASP A 31 18.04 6.47 -1.94
CA ASP A 31 17.15 5.34 -2.26
C ASP A 31 15.74 5.83 -2.57
N SER A 32 15.23 6.79 -1.78
CA SER A 32 13.92 7.39 -1.99
C SER A 32 13.80 8.02 -3.37
N ALA A 33 14.78 8.84 -3.75
CA ALA A 33 14.82 9.50 -5.04
C ALA A 33 14.90 8.47 -6.20
N ALA A 34 15.76 7.46 -6.07
CA ALA A 34 15.92 6.42 -7.09
C ALA A 34 14.64 5.59 -7.28
N VAL A 35 13.97 5.20 -6.20
CA VAL A 35 12.70 4.46 -6.25
C VAL A 35 11.59 5.33 -6.87
N ALA A 36 11.53 6.61 -6.52
CA ALA A 36 10.55 7.56 -7.07
C ALA A 36 10.74 7.77 -8.57
N GLU A 37 11.99 7.95 -9.02
CA GLU A 37 12.31 8.08 -10.44
C GLU A 37 11.94 6.82 -11.21
N TYR A 38 12.33 5.64 -10.69
CA TYR A 38 12.04 4.36 -11.31
C TYR A 38 10.53 4.14 -11.46
N TYR A 39 9.78 4.27 -10.36
CA TYR A 39 8.33 4.10 -10.35
C TYR A 39 7.64 5.08 -11.31
N SER A 40 8.05 6.36 -11.28
CA SER A 40 7.45 7.40 -12.13
C SER A 40 7.68 7.10 -13.61
N LYS A 41 8.90 6.72 -13.99
CA LYS A 41 9.24 6.35 -15.37
C LYS A 41 8.47 5.12 -15.82
N ALA A 42 8.45 4.06 -15.01
CA ALA A 42 7.82 2.79 -15.36
C ALA A 42 6.29 2.91 -15.49
N ARG A 43 5.66 3.86 -14.78
CA ARG A 43 4.20 4.08 -14.79
C ARG A 43 3.74 5.25 -15.66
N GLY A 44 4.67 6.00 -16.26
CA GLY A 44 4.37 7.19 -17.07
C GLY A 44 3.86 8.38 -16.26
N ILE A 45 4.30 8.52 -15.00
CA ILE A 45 3.89 9.62 -14.13
C ILE A 45 4.70 10.88 -14.49
N PRO A 46 4.03 11.99 -14.84
CA PRO A 46 4.73 13.20 -15.24
C PRO A 46 5.40 13.88 -14.03
N LYS A 47 6.53 14.55 -14.26
CA LYS A 47 7.32 15.24 -13.21
C LYS A 47 6.50 16.25 -12.40
N SER A 48 5.46 16.84 -13.00
CA SER A 48 4.53 17.74 -12.30
C SER A 48 3.72 17.06 -11.19
N ARG A 49 3.75 15.72 -11.12
CA ARG A 49 3.10 14.91 -10.07
C ARG A 49 4.10 14.31 -9.09
N THR A 50 5.35 14.75 -9.10
CA THR A 50 6.37 14.32 -8.16
C THR A 50 6.69 15.45 -7.17
N LEU A 51 6.74 15.14 -5.88
CA LEU A 51 7.11 16.06 -4.80
C LEU A 51 8.34 15.53 -4.06
N ALA A 52 9.35 16.39 -3.99
CA ALA A 52 10.52 16.20 -3.14
C ALA A 52 10.25 16.80 -1.75
N LEU A 53 10.42 15.99 -0.70
CA LEU A 53 10.39 16.43 0.69
C LEU A 53 11.81 16.62 1.20
N ASP A 54 11.99 17.58 2.12
CA ASP A 54 13.21 17.72 2.90
C ASP A 54 12.87 17.37 4.35
N CYS A 55 13.13 16.11 4.74
CA CYS A 55 12.77 15.58 6.04
C CYS A 55 13.81 14.56 6.55
N THR A 56 13.70 14.14 7.80
CA THR A 56 14.62 13.13 8.38
C THR A 56 14.65 11.83 7.56
N GLU A 57 15.81 11.18 7.52
CA GLU A 57 15.99 9.83 6.96
C GLU A 57 15.62 8.73 7.97
N ASP A 58 15.39 9.10 9.23
CA ASP A 58 14.95 8.17 10.26
C ASP A 58 13.51 7.70 10.00
N GLU A 59 13.21 6.46 10.40
CA GLU A 59 11.86 5.91 10.31
C GLU A 59 10.84 6.64 11.21
N THR A 60 11.32 7.39 12.20
CA THR A 60 10.50 8.08 13.20
C THR A 60 10.73 9.59 13.08
N ILE A 61 9.63 10.36 12.98
CA ILE A 61 9.67 11.82 12.84
C ILE A 61 8.91 12.52 13.97
N PRO A 62 9.46 13.57 14.61
CA PRO A 62 8.73 14.37 15.58
C PRO A 62 7.44 14.97 14.99
N THR A 63 6.38 15.10 15.79
CA THR A 63 5.08 15.55 15.26
C THR A 63 5.14 16.95 14.62
N GLN A 64 5.92 17.87 15.19
CA GLN A 64 6.09 19.22 14.62
C GLN A 64 6.84 19.20 13.28
N ASP A 65 7.82 18.31 13.15
CA ASP A 65 8.57 18.12 11.91
C ASP A 65 7.71 17.45 10.85
N TYR A 66 6.89 16.46 11.22
CA TYR A 66 5.89 15.88 10.31
C TYR A 66 4.95 16.96 9.75
N LEU A 67 4.41 17.83 10.61
CA LEU A 67 3.50 18.90 10.16
C LEU A 67 4.18 19.87 9.20
N SER A 68 5.41 20.29 9.50
CA SER A 68 6.13 21.33 8.74
C SER A 68 6.84 20.79 7.48
N GLN A 69 7.43 19.59 7.57
CA GLN A 69 8.29 19.00 6.54
C GLN A 69 7.57 17.99 5.64
N ILE A 70 6.43 17.43 6.06
CA ILE A 70 5.69 16.42 5.30
C ILE A 70 4.25 16.86 5.00
N GLU A 71 3.39 17.03 6.01
CA GLU A 71 1.96 17.27 5.78
C GLU A 71 1.69 18.59 5.05
N THR A 72 2.28 19.68 5.53
CA THR A 72 2.11 21.00 4.91
C THR A 72 2.56 21.03 3.44
N PRO A 73 3.78 20.57 3.09
CA PRO A 73 4.20 20.55 1.69
C PRO A 73 3.37 19.59 0.83
N VAL A 74 3.01 18.40 1.33
CA VAL A 74 2.12 17.48 0.60
C VAL A 74 0.76 18.12 0.35
N ARG A 75 0.13 18.72 1.37
CA ARG A 75 -1.15 19.40 1.22
C ARG A 75 -1.10 20.52 0.18
N LYS A 76 -0.10 21.41 0.29
CA LYS A 76 0.10 22.51 -0.68
C LYS A 76 0.30 21.98 -2.10
N PHE A 77 1.08 20.91 -2.25
CA PHE A 77 1.30 20.27 -3.55
C PHE A 77 0.00 19.76 -4.14
N LEU A 78 -0.80 19.01 -3.37
CA LEU A 78 -2.08 18.50 -3.84
C LEU A 78 -3.09 19.61 -4.13
N ASP A 79 -3.11 20.69 -3.36
CA ASP A 79 -3.99 21.84 -3.57
C ASP A 79 -3.61 22.66 -4.82
N SER A 80 -2.35 22.61 -5.25
CA SER A 80 -1.87 23.27 -6.47
C SER A 80 -2.31 22.57 -7.77
N MET A 81 -2.84 21.35 -7.67
CA MET A 81 -3.19 20.52 -8.82
C MET A 81 -4.53 20.95 -9.42
N ARG A 82 -4.55 21.21 -10.74
CA ARG A 82 -5.79 21.47 -11.47
C ARG A 82 -6.70 20.24 -11.50
N GLU A 83 -6.11 19.09 -11.82
CA GLU A 83 -6.80 17.80 -11.82
C GLU A 83 -6.54 17.09 -10.48
N PRO A 84 -7.59 16.64 -9.76
CA PRO A 84 -7.46 15.99 -8.47
C PRO A 84 -6.53 14.78 -8.50
N ILE A 85 -5.78 14.61 -7.42
CA ILE A 85 -5.01 13.41 -7.14
C ILE A 85 -5.82 12.54 -6.20
N ASP A 86 -6.00 11.27 -6.59
CA ASP A 86 -6.67 10.27 -5.77
C ASP A 86 -5.68 9.46 -4.93
N TYR A 87 -4.46 9.28 -5.44
CA TYR A 87 -3.45 8.39 -4.86
C TYR A 87 -2.14 9.13 -4.60
N VAL A 88 -1.59 8.95 -3.40
CA VAL A 88 -0.24 9.39 -3.05
C VAL A 88 0.62 8.15 -2.81
N VAL A 89 1.76 8.07 -3.49
CA VAL A 89 2.75 7.02 -3.33
C VAL A 89 3.95 7.62 -2.60
N LEU A 90 4.17 7.20 -1.36
CA LEU A 90 5.40 7.45 -0.62
C LEU A 90 6.45 6.43 -1.05
N THR A 91 7.72 6.84 -1.13
CA THR A 91 8.83 5.93 -1.43
C THR A 91 9.69 5.63 -0.22
N LYS A 92 10.42 4.50 -0.25
CA LYS A 92 11.45 4.12 0.74
C LYS A 92 12.24 5.34 1.22
N GLY A 93 12.46 5.49 2.53
CA GLY A 93 13.21 6.63 3.09
C GLY A 93 12.36 7.87 3.44
N VAL A 94 11.06 7.89 3.13
CA VAL A 94 10.11 8.77 3.83
C VAL A 94 9.83 8.16 5.22
N PRO A 95 9.77 8.93 6.32
CA PRO A 95 9.53 8.38 7.66
C PRO A 95 8.27 7.48 7.73
N LEU A 96 8.33 6.41 8.53
CA LEU A 96 7.25 5.42 8.69
C LEU A 96 6.20 5.89 9.70
N ARG A 97 6.65 6.49 10.81
CA ARG A 97 5.82 6.79 11.97
C ARG A 97 6.18 8.12 12.64
N LEU A 98 5.22 8.66 13.38
CA LEU A 98 5.42 9.82 14.24
C LEU A 98 6.04 9.39 15.59
N GLU A 99 6.80 10.29 16.21
CA GLU A 99 7.40 10.15 17.55
C GLU A 99 6.37 10.39 18.68
N ASN A 100 5.19 9.79 18.60
CA ASN A 100 4.15 9.95 19.62
C ASN A 100 3.80 8.62 20.30
N GLU A 101 3.01 8.71 21.38
CA GLU A 101 2.48 7.55 22.09
C GLU A 101 1.61 6.71 21.15
N GLY A 102 2.20 5.63 20.62
CA GLY A 102 1.58 4.70 19.68
C GLY A 102 2.27 4.57 18.34
N GLY A 103 3.22 5.47 18.00
CA GLY A 103 3.98 5.38 16.75
C GLY A 103 3.05 5.41 15.52
N TYR A 104 2.12 6.36 15.46
CA TYR A 104 1.14 6.43 14.38
C TYR A 104 1.80 6.56 13.02
N SER A 105 1.23 5.89 12.01
CA SER A 105 1.82 5.87 10.67
C SER A 105 1.71 7.23 9.97
N VAL A 106 2.79 7.65 9.32
CA VAL A 106 2.81 8.84 8.45
C VAL A 106 1.76 8.71 7.34
N ASP A 107 1.64 7.51 6.77
CA ASP A 107 0.70 7.17 5.71
C ASP A 107 -0.76 7.41 6.15
N GLY A 108 -1.11 6.98 7.37
CA GLY A 108 -2.44 7.16 7.93
C GLY A 108 -2.74 8.63 8.23
N HIS A 109 -1.77 9.35 8.78
CA HIS A 109 -1.89 10.80 9.00
C HIS A 109 -2.09 11.57 7.70
N LEU A 110 -1.32 11.27 6.65
CA LEU A 110 -1.48 11.89 5.33
C LEU A 110 -2.83 11.53 4.69
N ALA A 111 -3.28 10.28 4.80
CA ALA A 111 -4.58 9.87 4.28
C ALA A 111 -5.73 10.64 4.95
N ALA A 112 -5.62 10.88 6.26
CA ALA A 112 -6.63 11.58 7.05
C ALA A 112 -6.45 13.10 7.12
N MET A 113 -5.41 13.68 6.53
CA MET A 113 -5.04 15.09 6.73
C MET A 113 -6.14 16.09 6.35
N ARG A 114 -7.07 15.72 5.46
CA ARG A 114 -8.21 16.56 5.03
C ARG A 114 -9.52 16.21 5.74
N LEU A 115 -9.54 15.16 6.57
CA LEU A 115 -10.72 14.73 7.30
C LEU A 115 -10.84 15.46 8.64
N PRO A 116 -12.06 15.79 9.10
CA PRO A 116 -12.30 16.37 10.41
C PRO A 116 -12.25 15.30 11.51
N ASN A 117 -11.10 14.63 11.65
CA ASN A 117 -10.88 13.50 12.57
C ASN A 117 -9.97 13.92 13.74
N PRO A 118 -10.49 14.64 14.76
CA PRO A 118 -9.70 14.94 15.94
C PRO A 118 -9.36 13.64 16.70
N PRO A 119 -8.23 13.59 17.43
CA PRO A 119 -7.83 12.41 18.17
C PRO A 119 -8.94 11.85 19.07
N ILE A 120 -9.12 10.53 19.04
CA ILE A 120 -10.00 9.82 19.96
C ILE A 120 -9.25 9.69 21.29
N LYS A 121 -9.65 10.46 22.30
CA LYS A 121 -9.04 10.40 23.65
C LYS A 121 -9.66 9.31 24.51
N THR A 122 -10.93 9.03 24.27
CA THR A 122 -11.74 8.01 24.94
C THR A 122 -12.58 7.29 23.89
N PRO A 123 -12.81 5.97 23.99
CA PRO A 123 -13.58 5.20 22.99
C PRO A 123 -15.09 5.43 23.13
N GLU A 124 -15.49 6.70 23.20
CA GLU A 124 -16.89 7.11 23.19
C GLU A 124 -17.50 6.91 21.80
N VAL A 125 -18.75 6.45 21.77
CA VAL A 125 -19.46 6.09 20.53
C VAL A 125 -19.42 7.21 19.49
N GLU A 126 -19.62 8.46 19.90
CA GLU A 126 -19.62 9.61 18.98
C GLU A 126 -18.22 9.94 18.45
N GLN A 127 -17.16 9.73 19.25
CA GLN A 127 -15.77 9.90 18.81
C GLN A 127 -15.35 8.82 17.80
N ILE A 128 -15.85 7.60 17.99
CA ILE A 128 -15.66 6.49 17.06
C ILE A 128 -16.42 6.76 15.76
N ARG A 129 -17.71 7.11 15.85
CA ARG A 129 -18.58 7.37 14.69
C ARG A 129 -18.03 8.44 13.75
N ARG A 130 -17.54 9.56 14.28
CA ARG A 130 -16.96 10.63 13.45
C ARG A 130 -15.64 10.25 12.76
N SER A 131 -14.92 9.27 13.30
CA SER A 131 -13.60 8.84 12.81
C SER A 131 -13.68 7.63 11.86
N ILE A 132 -14.88 7.19 11.47
CA ILE A 132 -15.06 6.08 10.55
C ILE A 132 -14.49 6.47 9.18
N ASN A 133 -13.69 5.57 8.58
CA ASN A 133 -13.17 5.75 7.24
C ASN A 133 -14.33 5.89 6.24
N PRO A 134 -14.44 7.02 5.50
CA PRO A 134 -15.59 7.31 4.64
C PRO A 134 -15.70 6.38 3.42
N TYR A 135 -14.60 5.71 3.04
CA TYR A 135 -14.53 4.80 1.90
C TYR A 135 -14.65 3.31 2.31
N PHE A 136 -14.54 2.98 3.59
CA PHE A 136 -14.64 1.60 4.04
C PHE A 136 -16.03 1.01 3.70
N GLY A 137 -16.03 -0.19 3.12
CA GLY A 137 -17.27 -0.91 2.74
C GLY A 137 -18.01 -0.35 1.52
N LYS A 138 -17.43 0.62 0.79
CA LYS A 138 -18.02 1.12 -0.45
C LYS A 138 -17.68 0.19 -1.62
N THR A 139 -18.65 -0.01 -2.52
CA THR A 139 -18.49 -0.84 -3.73
C THR A 139 -18.22 -0.01 -4.98
N GLU A 140 -18.32 1.31 -4.88
CA GLU A 140 -18.01 2.26 -5.94
C GLU A 140 -16.51 2.56 -6.01
N ARG A 141 -16.07 3.12 -7.14
CA ARG A 141 -14.68 3.55 -7.31
C ARG A 141 -14.35 4.71 -6.37
N PHE A 142 -13.14 4.68 -5.80
CA PHE A 142 -12.63 5.78 -5.00
C PHE A 142 -12.49 7.07 -5.83
N SER A 143 -12.75 8.20 -5.18
CA SER A 143 -12.38 9.54 -5.66
C SER A 143 -12.11 10.44 -4.46
N ALA A 144 -10.96 11.11 -4.45
CA ALA A 144 -10.58 12.00 -3.37
C ALA A 144 -11.57 13.15 -3.18
N LYS A 145 -12.12 13.66 -4.30
CA LYS A 145 -13.16 14.69 -4.28
C LYS A 145 -14.43 14.22 -3.56
N LYS A 146 -14.82 12.96 -3.76
CA LYS A 146 -16.05 12.41 -3.16
C LYS A 146 -15.87 12.10 -1.68
N PHE A 147 -14.73 11.50 -1.31
CA PHE A 147 -14.50 11.00 0.05
C PHE A 147 -13.74 11.97 0.95
N GLY A 148 -13.27 13.11 0.43
CA GLY A 148 -12.58 14.14 1.21
C GLY A 148 -11.21 13.73 1.72
N MET A 149 -10.64 12.65 1.18
CA MET A 149 -9.34 12.07 1.57
C MET A 149 -8.56 11.63 0.34
N VAL A 150 -7.29 11.29 0.48
CA VAL A 150 -6.51 10.59 -0.56
C VAL A 150 -6.17 9.18 -0.09
N LEU A 151 -5.94 8.26 -1.02
CA LEU A 151 -5.37 6.96 -0.69
C LEU A 151 -3.86 7.07 -0.68
N VAL A 152 -3.26 6.84 0.48
CA VAL A 152 -1.80 6.83 0.63
C VAL A 152 -1.31 5.40 0.60
N THR A 153 -0.30 5.16 -0.22
CA THR A 153 0.39 3.88 -0.35
C THR A 153 1.88 4.11 -0.24
N ARG A 154 2.63 3.05 0.08
CA ARG A 154 4.08 3.11 0.21
C ARG A 154 4.73 2.04 -0.64
N LEU A 155 5.74 2.47 -1.40
CA LEU A 155 6.65 1.61 -2.12
C LEU A 155 7.95 1.50 -1.32
N ASP A 156 8.04 0.44 -0.53
CA ASP A 156 9.18 0.16 0.35
C ASP A 156 9.69 -1.27 0.17
N GLY A 157 10.88 -1.52 0.70
CA GLY A 157 11.55 -2.81 0.69
C GLY A 157 12.75 -2.77 1.63
N TRP A 158 13.31 -3.94 1.94
CA TRP A 158 14.53 -3.99 2.76
C TRP A 158 15.65 -3.17 2.10
N SER A 159 15.90 -3.45 0.82
CA SER A 159 16.82 -2.68 -0.05
C SER A 159 16.07 -1.81 -1.06
N ARG A 160 16.82 -0.94 -1.75
CA ARG A 160 16.36 -0.20 -2.94
C ARG A 160 15.87 -1.15 -4.03
N GLU A 161 16.62 -2.23 -4.25
CA GLU A 161 16.35 -3.24 -5.27
C GLU A 161 15.04 -3.98 -4.97
N ASP A 162 14.73 -4.24 -3.70
CA ASP A 162 13.46 -4.86 -3.31
C ASP A 162 12.26 -3.96 -3.64
N ALA A 163 12.36 -2.66 -3.34
CA ALA A 163 11.32 -1.69 -3.67
C ALA A 163 11.13 -1.56 -5.20
N ILE A 164 12.21 -1.56 -5.98
CA ILE A 164 12.17 -1.57 -7.45
C ILE A 164 11.53 -2.87 -7.96
N ALA A 165 11.90 -4.02 -7.40
CA ALA A 165 11.33 -5.30 -7.79
C ALA A 165 9.82 -5.38 -7.55
N LEU A 166 9.28 -4.70 -6.54
CA LEU A 166 7.83 -4.57 -6.36
C LEU A 166 7.16 -3.84 -7.53
N VAL A 167 7.80 -2.80 -8.08
CA VAL A 167 7.31 -2.10 -9.28
C VAL A 167 7.25 -3.07 -10.46
N ASP A 168 8.34 -3.80 -10.72
CA ASP A 168 8.42 -4.73 -11.84
C ASP A 168 7.39 -5.85 -11.72
N ARG A 169 7.28 -6.46 -10.54
CA ARG A 169 6.26 -7.49 -10.26
C ARG A 169 4.86 -6.95 -10.47
N SER A 170 4.59 -5.70 -10.06
CA SER A 170 3.27 -5.08 -10.24
C SER A 170 2.91 -4.78 -11.70
N LEU A 171 3.91 -4.60 -12.57
CA LEU A 171 3.72 -4.43 -14.01
C LEU A 171 3.59 -5.77 -14.74
N ALA A 172 4.33 -6.79 -14.29
CA ALA A 172 4.28 -8.14 -14.82
C ALA A 172 3.05 -8.94 -14.34
N ALA A 173 2.40 -8.48 -13.27
CA ALA A 173 1.26 -9.15 -12.65
C ALA A 173 0.15 -9.42 -13.67
N LYS A 174 -0.32 -10.66 -13.69
CA LYS A 174 -1.46 -11.11 -14.50
C LYS A 174 -2.59 -11.51 -13.56
N ARG A 175 -3.82 -11.43 -14.05
CA ARG A 175 -4.95 -12.02 -13.34
C ARG A 175 -4.65 -13.50 -13.09
N SER A 176 -4.81 -13.93 -11.84
CA SER A 176 -4.86 -15.34 -11.46
C SER A 176 -6.17 -15.58 -10.72
N ASP A 177 -6.81 -16.70 -11.01
CA ASP A 177 -8.03 -17.11 -10.32
C ASP A 177 -7.75 -18.04 -9.11
N GLY A 178 -6.47 -18.29 -8.80
CA GLY A 178 -6.03 -19.04 -7.62
C GLY A 178 -4.77 -19.89 -7.87
N PRO A 179 -4.39 -20.76 -6.92
CA PRO A 179 -5.03 -20.91 -5.61
C PRO A 179 -4.76 -19.72 -4.68
N PHE A 180 -5.76 -19.34 -3.89
CA PHE A 180 -5.61 -18.47 -2.71
C PHE A 180 -5.47 -19.34 -1.45
N LEU A 181 -4.30 -19.31 -0.82
CA LEU A 181 -4.02 -20.11 0.37
C LEU A 181 -4.27 -19.31 1.66
N PHE A 182 -5.12 -19.86 2.53
CA PHE A 182 -5.35 -19.38 3.89
C PHE A 182 -4.84 -20.43 4.88
N ASP A 183 -3.72 -20.16 5.54
CA ASP A 183 -3.11 -21.05 6.52
C ASP A 183 -3.57 -20.69 7.93
N LEU A 184 -4.42 -21.54 8.51
CA LEU A 184 -4.95 -21.33 9.85
C LEU A 184 -4.02 -21.93 10.90
N ALA A 185 -3.83 -21.22 12.00
CA ALA A 185 -3.02 -21.69 13.12
C ALA A 185 -3.89 -22.24 14.26
N GLU A 186 -3.63 -23.46 14.68
CA GLU A 186 -4.35 -24.14 15.78
C GLU A 186 -4.29 -23.34 17.11
N ASN A 187 -3.22 -22.57 17.34
CA ASN A 187 -3.01 -21.80 18.56
C ASN A 187 -3.59 -20.38 18.52
N ARG A 188 -4.40 -20.02 17.52
CA ARG A 188 -4.88 -18.64 17.29
C ARG A 188 -6.40 -18.49 17.37
N GLU A 189 -7.08 -19.28 18.19
CA GLU A 189 -8.56 -19.37 18.21
C GLU A 189 -9.28 -18.35 19.12
N THR A 190 -8.57 -17.53 19.89
CA THR A 190 -9.19 -16.64 20.90
C THR A 190 -8.77 -15.17 20.76
N GLY A 191 -9.57 -14.27 21.32
CA GLY A 191 -9.30 -12.82 21.30
C GLY A 191 -9.20 -12.25 19.89
N GLY A 192 -8.37 -11.22 19.72
CA GLY A 192 -8.12 -10.61 18.41
C GLY A 192 -7.52 -11.58 17.39
N TYR A 193 -6.77 -12.59 17.85
CA TYR A 193 -6.25 -13.63 16.98
C TYR A 193 -7.37 -14.52 16.40
N GLY A 194 -8.31 -14.93 17.26
CA GLY A 194 -9.48 -15.70 16.84
C GLY A 194 -10.38 -14.94 15.87
N GLU A 195 -10.48 -13.61 16.01
CA GLU A 195 -11.23 -12.79 15.05
C GLU A 195 -10.59 -12.76 13.65
N LEU A 196 -9.25 -12.79 13.54
CA LEU A 196 -8.58 -12.94 12.26
C LEU A 196 -8.77 -14.35 11.68
N GLN A 197 -8.65 -15.43 12.47
CA GLN A 197 -8.97 -16.80 12.00
C GLN A 197 -10.38 -16.87 11.39
N LYS A 198 -11.37 -16.30 12.08
CA LYS A 198 -12.75 -16.21 11.56
C LYS A 198 -12.81 -15.38 10.27
N ALA A 199 -12.06 -14.28 10.19
CA ALA A 199 -11.99 -13.47 8.97
C ALA A 199 -11.35 -14.22 7.80
N MET A 200 -10.29 -15.00 8.04
CA MET A 200 -9.66 -15.85 7.04
C MET A 200 -10.64 -16.89 6.49
N ARG A 201 -11.37 -17.59 7.37
CA ARG A 201 -12.43 -18.53 6.95
C ARG A 201 -13.52 -17.85 6.12
N ARG A 202 -13.99 -16.66 6.54
CA ARG A 202 -14.98 -15.88 5.78
C ARG A 202 -14.44 -15.44 4.42
N ALA A 203 -13.18 -14.98 4.35
CA ALA A 203 -12.56 -14.55 3.11
C ALA A 203 -12.37 -15.72 2.13
N ALA A 204 -11.94 -16.89 2.63
CA ALA A 204 -11.86 -18.12 1.86
C ALA A 204 -13.22 -18.49 1.24
N GLN A 205 -14.29 -18.51 2.06
CA GLN A 205 -15.64 -18.77 1.56
C GLN A 205 -16.10 -17.74 0.52
N MET A 206 -15.85 -16.45 0.77
CA MET A 206 -16.24 -15.38 -0.17
C MET A 206 -15.52 -15.48 -1.52
N LEU A 207 -14.30 -16.01 -1.56
CA LEU A 207 -13.55 -16.24 -2.80
C LEU A 207 -14.08 -17.47 -3.53
N ASP A 208 -14.32 -18.57 -2.82
CA ASP A 208 -14.91 -19.80 -3.35
C ASP A 208 -16.31 -19.54 -3.94
N ASP A 209 -17.17 -18.83 -3.22
CA ASP A 209 -18.51 -18.40 -3.68
C ASP A 209 -18.47 -17.56 -4.97
N ARG A 210 -17.31 -16.93 -5.25
CA ARG A 210 -17.07 -16.12 -6.46
C ARG A 210 -16.35 -16.88 -7.57
N GLY A 211 -16.07 -18.17 -7.37
CA GLY A 211 -15.46 -19.06 -8.35
C GLY A 211 -13.92 -18.99 -8.41
N PHE A 212 -13.26 -18.48 -7.37
CA PHE A 212 -11.80 -18.54 -7.26
C PHE A 212 -11.37 -19.89 -6.67
N GLU A 213 -10.21 -20.39 -7.06
CA GLU A 213 -9.60 -21.56 -6.44
C GLU A 213 -9.03 -21.16 -5.06
N VAL A 214 -9.46 -21.86 -4.01
CA VAL A 214 -9.11 -21.54 -2.63
C VAL A 214 -8.61 -22.79 -1.91
N VAL A 215 -7.52 -22.63 -1.16
CA VAL A 215 -7.01 -23.65 -0.23
C VAL A 215 -7.13 -23.08 1.18
N LEU A 216 -7.98 -23.68 1.99
CA LEU A 216 -8.08 -23.39 3.42
C LEU A 216 -7.34 -24.49 4.19
N ASP A 217 -6.09 -24.23 4.59
CA ASP A 217 -5.31 -25.17 5.38
C ASP A 217 -5.74 -25.05 6.86
N THR A 218 -6.09 -26.19 7.44
CA THR A 218 -6.47 -26.33 8.85
C THR A 218 -5.59 -27.33 9.58
N SER A 219 -4.45 -27.70 8.99
CA SER A 219 -3.51 -28.66 9.56
C SER A 219 -2.85 -28.09 10.82
N SER A 220 -2.28 -28.98 11.64
CA SER A 220 -1.51 -28.60 12.83
C SER A 220 -0.06 -28.25 12.51
N THR A 221 0.27 -28.04 11.24
CA THR A 221 1.61 -27.74 10.71
C THR A 221 1.52 -26.49 9.86
N PHE A 222 2.60 -25.73 9.77
CA PHE A 222 2.64 -24.57 8.89
C PHE A 222 2.50 -25.01 7.43
N ALA A 223 1.68 -24.32 6.65
CA ALA A 223 1.41 -24.69 5.28
C ALA A 223 2.69 -24.70 4.42
N GLU A 224 2.85 -25.74 3.60
CA GLU A 224 3.94 -25.85 2.63
C GLU A 224 3.36 -26.17 1.24
N THR A 225 3.80 -25.45 0.21
CA THR A 225 3.37 -25.73 -1.17
C THR A 225 4.43 -25.29 -2.18
N ASN A 226 4.50 -26.00 -3.31
CA ASN A 226 5.30 -25.63 -4.47
C ASN A 226 4.45 -25.01 -5.60
N THR A 227 3.13 -24.98 -5.44
CA THR A 227 2.21 -24.36 -6.40
C THR A 227 2.30 -22.85 -6.27
N PRO A 228 2.54 -22.09 -7.36
CA PRO A 228 2.45 -20.64 -7.34
C PRO A 228 1.05 -20.18 -6.90
N LEU A 229 1.00 -19.25 -5.94
CA LEU A 229 -0.22 -18.78 -5.31
C LEU A 229 -0.68 -17.46 -5.93
N ALA A 230 -1.99 -17.30 -6.11
CA ALA A 230 -2.59 -16.01 -6.46
C ALA A 230 -2.63 -15.05 -5.26
N GLY A 231 -2.66 -15.61 -4.05
CA GLY A 231 -2.64 -14.87 -2.80
C GLY A 231 -2.46 -15.81 -1.62
N TYR A 232 -1.96 -15.27 -0.51
CA TYR A 232 -1.53 -16.04 0.64
C TYR A 232 -1.76 -15.24 1.92
N VAL A 233 -2.38 -15.87 2.93
CA VAL A 233 -2.61 -15.25 4.25
C VAL A 233 -2.29 -16.27 5.34
N THR A 234 -1.38 -15.93 6.24
CA THR A 234 -0.99 -16.75 7.39
C THR A 234 -0.64 -15.91 8.61
N TRP A 235 -0.35 -16.58 9.72
CA TRP A 235 0.20 -15.96 10.91
C TRP A 235 1.71 -15.67 10.83
N GLY A 236 2.42 -16.19 9.82
CA GLY A 236 3.87 -16.04 9.68
C GLY A 236 4.59 -16.44 10.96
N SER A 237 5.51 -15.62 11.44
CA SER A 237 6.24 -15.85 12.69
C SER A 237 5.37 -15.87 13.96
N ASN A 238 4.10 -15.47 13.87
CA ASN A 238 3.12 -15.63 14.95
C ASN A 238 2.42 -17.00 14.91
N ASP A 239 2.69 -17.85 13.93
CA ASP A 239 2.21 -19.23 13.98
C ASP A 239 3.02 -20.03 15.03
N GLY A 240 2.35 -20.79 15.90
CA GLY A 240 3.03 -21.66 16.86
C GLY A 240 3.83 -22.80 16.21
N LYS A 241 3.61 -23.03 14.92
CA LYS A 241 4.26 -24.05 14.08
C LYS A 241 5.10 -23.43 12.97
N PHE A 242 5.36 -22.11 13.03
CA PHE A 242 6.06 -21.36 12.00
C PHE A 242 7.30 -22.10 11.47
N ASN A 243 7.32 -22.34 10.16
CA ASN A 243 8.46 -22.89 9.46
C ASN A 243 9.04 -21.81 8.52
N PRO A 244 10.24 -21.27 8.82
CA PRO A 244 10.85 -20.24 7.98
C PRO A 244 11.18 -20.75 6.57
N THR A 245 11.55 -22.03 6.42
CA THR A 245 11.87 -22.63 5.11
C THR A 245 10.63 -22.69 4.22
N ALA A 246 9.50 -23.12 4.79
CA ALA A 246 8.22 -23.12 4.10
C ALA A 246 7.78 -21.69 3.73
N TYR A 247 7.87 -20.77 4.68
CA TYR A 247 7.45 -19.38 4.50
C TYR A 247 8.20 -18.68 3.36
N VAL A 248 9.53 -18.84 3.28
CA VAL A 248 10.34 -18.26 2.20
C VAL A 248 10.26 -19.05 0.89
N GLY A 249 9.80 -20.30 0.95
CA GLY A 249 9.64 -21.18 -0.21
C GLY A 249 8.40 -20.90 -1.06
N MET A 250 7.45 -20.09 -0.55
CA MET A 250 6.22 -19.73 -1.25
C MET A 250 6.50 -19.01 -2.57
N ARG A 251 5.70 -19.32 -3.59
CA ARG A 251 5.82 -18.78 -4.95
C ARG A 251 4.55 -18.05 -5.36
N PHE A 252 4.69 -17.04 -6.21
CA PHE A 252 3.61 -16.18 -6.72
C PHE A 252 3.80 -15.94 -8.22
#